data_AF-A0A662FCR6-F1
#
_entry.id   AF-A0A662FCR6-F1
#
_cell.length_a   1.000
_cell.length_b   1.000
_cell.length_c   1.000
_cell.angle_alpha   90.00
_cell.angle_beta   90.00
_cell.angle_gamma   90.00
#
_symmetry.space_group_name_H-M   'P 1'
#
loop_
_entity.id
_entity.type
_entity.pdbx_description
1 polymer ?
#
loop_
_entity_poly.entity_id
_entity_poly.type
_entity_poly.pdbx_seq_one_letter_code
_entity_poly.pdbx_strand_id
1 'polypeptide(L)' 'MEEKVKRIGEERFLVKSDEDDSKYYEVDLALPFCECKGFYYTKKPCKHIKLARDALKKLNKHTGHRT' A
#
# COMPACT_ATOMS: atom_id res chain seq x y z
N MET A 1 -11.29 -12.93 -3.33
CA MET A 1 -10.92 -11.82 -2.43
C MET A 1 -10.25 -10.77 -3.31
N GLU A 2 -10.91 -9.64 -3.56
CA GLU A 2 -10.33 -8.61 -4.41
C GLU A 2 -9.18 -7.93 -3.66
N GLU A 3 -7.94 -8.27 -4.04
CA GLU A 3 -6.73 -7.69 -3.44
C GLU A 3 -6.62 -6.22 -3.87
N LYS A 4 -7.13 -5.31 -3.03
CA LYS A 4 -7.01 -3.84 -3.22
C LYS A 4 -5.56 -3.33 -3.12
N VAL A 5 -4.60 -4.19 -2.75
CA VAL A 5 -3.18 -3.86 -2.56
C VAL A 5 -2.33 -4.90 -3.30
N LYS A 6 -1.51 -4.46 -4.25
CA LYS A 6 -0.59 -5.31 -5.02
C LYS A 6 0.85 -4.90 -4.72
N ARG A 7 1.70 -5.85 -4.32
CA ARG A 7 3.14 -5.59 -4.13
C ARG A 7 3.84 -5.52 -5.48
N ILE A 8 4.61 -4.47 -5.71
CA ILE A 8 5.41 -4.26 -6.94
C ILE A 8 6.93 -4.19 -6.68
N GLY A 9 7.36 -4.09 -5.42
CA GLY A 9 8.76 -4.12 -5.01
C GLY A 9 8.93 -4.50 -3.54
N GLU A 10 10.14 -4.39 -2.99
CA GLU A 10 10.38 -4.75 -1.59
C GLU A 10 9.50 -3.95 -0.62
N GLU A 11 9.50 -2.62 -0.78
CA GLU A 11 8.72 -1.66 0.01
C GLU A 11 7.75 -0.83 -0.84
N ARG A 12 7.49 -1.27 -2.08
CA ARG A 12 6.59 -0.59 -3.03
C ARG A 12 5.31 -1.36 -3.29
N PHE A 13 4.19 -0.65 -3.24
CA PHE A 13 2.85 -1.20 -3.34
C PHE A 13 1.96 -0.34 -4.25
N LEU A 14 1.13 -0.98 -5.06
CA LEU A 14 0.03 -0.35 -5.77
C LEU A 14 -1.26 -0.56 -4.96
N VAL A 15 -1.88 0.53 -4.55
CA VAL A 15 -3.15 0.51 -3.82
C VAL A 15 -4.24 1.05 -4.72
N LYS A 16 -5.29 0.26 -4.94
CA LYS A 16 -6.45 0.66 -5.75
C LYS A 16 -7.16 1.84 -5.12
N SER A 17 -7.56 2.82 -5.93
CA SER A 17 -8.40 3.93 -5.47
C SER A 17 -9.79 3.41 -5.08
N ASP A 18 -10.41 4.10 -4.13
CA ASP A 18 -11.79 3.82 -3.74
C ASP A 18 -12.79 4.55 -4.65
N GLU A 19 -12.36 5.67 -5.25
CA GLU A 19 -13.18 6.50 -6.13
C GLU A 19 -13.15 5.99 -7.59
N ASP A 20 -12.04 5.36 -8.00
CA ASP A 20 -11.81 4.93 -9.37
C ASP A 20 -11.20 3.52 -9.39
N ASP A 21 -11.98 2.54 -9.81
CA ASP A 21 -11.57 1.14 -9.85
C ASP A 21 -10.44 0.87 -10.87
N SER A 22 -10.30 1.74 -11.87
CA SER A 22 -9.22 1.70 -12.86
C SER A 22 -7.94 2.40 -12.39
N LYS A 23 -7.95 3.08 -11.24
CA LYS A 23 -6.82 3.88 -10.77
C LYS A 23 -6.10 3.18 -9.62
N TYR A 24 -4.79 3.13 -9.73
CA TYR A 24 -3.91 2.63 -8.69
C TYR A 24 -2.97 3.74 -8.26
N TYR A 25 -2.77 3.88 -6.95
CA TYR A 25 -1.79 4.78 -6.38
C TYR A 25 -0.54 4.01 -6.01
N GLU A 26 0.61 4.50 -6.46
CA GLU A 26 1.89 4.02 -5.97
C GLU A 26 2.11 4.50 -4.52
N VAL A 27 2.53 3.55 -3.69
CA VAL A 27 2.89 3.75 -2.29
C VAL A 27 4.28 3.18 -2.09
N ASP A 28 5.19 4.06 -1.68
CA ASP A 28 6.54 3.69 -1.26
C ASP A 28 6.61 3.78 0.27
N LEU A 29 6.97 2.67 0.91
CA LEU A 29 7.12 2.60 2.36
C LEU A 29 8.54 2.93 2.82
N ALA A 30 9.54 2.80 1.94
CA ALA A 30 10.94 3.14 2.23
C ALA A 30 11.10 4.66 2.33
N LEU A 31 10.53 5.37 1.36
CA LEU A 31 10.33 6.81 1.37
C LEU A 31 8.84 7.01 1.63
N PRO A 32 8.36 7.30 2.85
CA PRO A 32 6.93 7.27 3.23
C PRO A 32 6.07 8.21 2.38
N PHE A 33 5.73 7.74 1.19
CA PHE A 33 5.23 8.50 0.05
C PHE A 33 4.03 7.79 -0.51
N CYS A 34 3.06 8.58 -0.95
CA CYS A 34 1.93 8.06 -1.68
C CYS A 34 1.51 9.08 -2.75
N GLU A 35 1.25 8.59 -3.96
CA GLU A 35 0.80 9.41 -5.08
C GLU A 35 -0.62 9.98 -4.88
N CYS A 36 -1.35 9.53 -3.86
CA CYS A 36 -2.70 10.02 -3.63
C CYS A 36 -2.72 11.52 -3.32
N LYS A 37 -3.74 12.22 -3.83
CA LYS A 37 -3.97 13.65 -3.58
C LYS A 37 -3.92 13.99 -2.08
N GLY A 38 -4.51 13.14 -1.23
CA GLY A 38 -4.53 13.34 0.21
C GLY A 38 -3.13 13.49 0.82
N PHE A 39 -2.16 12.69 0.38
CA PHE A 39 -0.78 12.79 0.83
C PHE A 39 -0.11 14.06 0.28
N TYR A 40 -0.31 14.38 -1.00
CA TYR A 40 0.23 15.59 -1.62
C TYR A 40 -0.17 16.88 -0.87
N TYR A 41 -1.45 17.02 -0.53
CA TYR A 41 -1.95 18.23 0.15
C TYR A 41 -1.60 18.28 1.64
N THR A 42 -1.71 17.14 2.35
CA THR A 42 -1.58 17.14 3.82
C THR A 42 -0.17 16.79 4.30
N LYS A 43 0.64 16.16 3.44
CA LYS A 43 1.95 15.57 3.77
C LYS A 43 1.91 14.66 5.01
N LYS A 44 0.75 14.04 5.27
CA LYS A 44 0.51 13.13 6.40
C LYS A 44 0.24 11.71 5.88
N PRO A 45 0.54 10.68 6.68
CA PRO A 45 0.32 9.28 6.29
C PRO A 45 -1.16 9.04 5.97
N CYS A 46 -1.44 8.71 4.70
CA CYS A 46 -2.78 8.50 4.17
C CYS A 46 -3.28 7.05 4.41
N LYS A 47 -4.55 6.79 4.06
CA LYS A 47 -5.14 5.45 4.13
C LYS A 47 -4.35 4.40 3.32
N HIS A 48 -3.78 4.78 2.17
CA HIS A 48 -3.03 3.87 1.30
C HIS A 48 -1.72 3.42 1.94
N ILE A 49 -0.98 4.31 2.62
CA ILE A 49 0.23 3.95 3.37
C ILE A 49 -0.10 2.95 4.48
N LYS A 50 -1.21 3.16 5.20
CA LYS A 50 -1.66 2.20 6.23
C LYS A 50 -2.00 0.83 5.62
N LEU A 51 -2.69 0.80 4.48
CA LEU A 51 -3.03 -0.44 3.76
C LEU A 51 -1.78 -1.18 3.28
N ALA A 52 -0.83 -0.47 2.68
CA ALA A 52 0.44 -1.03 2.23
C ALA A 52 1.25 -1.61 3.40
N ARG A 53 1.33 -0.90 4.53
CA ARG A 53 2.00 -1.42 5.75
C ARG A 53 1.33 -2.67 6.30
N ASP A 54 0.00 -2.71 6.32
CA ASP A 54 -0.75 -3.89 6.77
C ASP A 54 -0.53 -5.09 5.83
N ALA A 55 -0.56 -4.84 4.51
CA ALA A 55 -0.25 -5.85 3.50
C ALA A 55 1.18 -6.39 3.65
N LEU A 56 2.18 -5.52 3.82
CA LEU A 56 3.57 -5.93 4.08
C LEU A 56 3.67 -6.79 5.34
N LYS A 57 3.01 -6.40 6.43
CA LYS A 57 2.98 -7.20 7.67
C LYS A 57 2.33 -8.58 7.46
N LYS A 58 1.24 -8.65 6.69
CA LYS A 58 0.57 -9.93 6.37
C LYS A 58 1.47 -10.83 5.52
N LEU A 59 2.14 -10.26 4.52
CA LEU A 59 3.10 -10.99 3.68
C LEU A 59 4.26 -11.54 4.52
N ASN A 60 4.85 -10.74 5.41
CA ASN A 60 5.90 -11.20 6.31
C ASN A 60 5.42 -12.23 7.35
N LYS A 61 4.16 -12.16 7.79
CA LYS A 61 3.59 -13.20 8.67
C LYS A 61 3.40 -14.53 7.93
N HIS A 62 3.08 -14.49 6.65
CA HIS A 62 2.79 -15.70 5.87
C HIS A 62 4.04 -16.50 5.48
N THR A 63 5.24 -15.91 5.60
CA THR A 63 6.52 -16.61 5.40
C THR A 63 7.11 -17.19 6.68
N GLY A 64 6.46 -16.98 7.84
CA GLY A 64 6.98 -17.36 9.16
C GLY A 64 6.23 -18.47 9.91
N HIS A 65 5.31 -19.21 9.26
CA HIS A 65 4.58 -20.29 9.93
C HIS A 65 4.40 -21.50 9.02
N ARG A 66 5.43 -22.35 8.96
CA ARG A 66 5.29 -23.76 8.59
C ARG A 66 6.44 -24.54 9.21
N THR A 67 6.29 -24.83 10.50
CA THR A 67 6.98 -25.95 11.16
C THR A 67 6.00 -27.10 11.22
#